data_AF-A0AAQ4R1S3-F1
#
_entry.id   AF-A0AAQ4R1S3-F1
#
_cell.length_a   1.000
_cell.length_b   1.000
_cell.length_c   1.000
_cell.angle_alpha   90.00
_cell.angle_beta   90.00
_cell.angle_gamma   90.00
#
_symmetry.space_group_name_H-M   'P 1'
#
loop_
_entity.id
_entity.type
_entity.pdbx_description
1 polymer ?
#
loop_
_entity_poly.entity_id
_entity_poly.type
_entity_poly.pdbx_seq_one_letter_code
_entity_poly.pdbx_strand_id
1 'polypeptide(L)'
;MKTLLPLGLLLCVLGSLSAAPVGPSMLNNGCCVSTSHVHVPRGKVIHIGMSSRECPVTAIIITTEKRQFCIDPDLKWAKTQLAHFKASTTSISHPKHQPTIRSFVHRDDKQNTTESPK
;
A
#
# COMPACT_ATOMS: atom_id res chain seq x y z
N MET A 1 47.18 -35.72 16.40
CA MET A 1 46.01 -35.67 15.50
C MET A 1 44.76 -35.49 16.34
N LYS A 2 43.85 -34.57 15.97
CA LYS A 2 42.43 -34.48 16.39
C LYS A 2 42.09 -33.59 17.60
N THR A 3 42.30 -32.28 17.49
CA THR A 3 41.60 -31.26 18.31
C THR A 3 40.87 -30.23 17.43
N LEU A 4 40.28 -30.68 16.31
CA LEU A 4 39.51 -29.83 15.39
C LEU A 4 37.99 -29.85 15.68
N LEU A 5 37.52 -30.70 16.60
CA LEU A 5 36.10 -30.79 16.95
C LEU A 5 35.50 -29.54 17.61
N PRO A 6 36.18 -28.77 18.50
CA PRO A 6 35.51 -27.69 19.21
C PRO A 6 35.27 -26.46 18.32
N LEU A 7 36.07 -26.28 17.26
CA LEU A 7 35.96 -25.13 16.36
C LEU A 7 34.76 -25.22 15.41
N GLY A 8 34.38 -26.44 15.01
CA GLY A 8 33.24 -26.68 14.12
C GLY A 8 31.89 -26.39 14.78
N LEU A 9 31.76 -26.63 16.08
CA LEU A 9 30.52 -26.39 16.82
C LEU A 9 30.23 -24.89 17.02
N LEU A 10 31.29 -24.08 17.25
CA LEU A 10 31.17 -22.65 17.47
C LEU A 10 30.65 -21.90 16.22
N LEU A 11 31.04 -22.34 15.02
CA LEU A 11 30.58 -21.74 13.76
C LEU A 11 29.09 -21.99 13.47
N CYS A 12 28.52 -23.08 13.99
CA CYS A 12 27.12 -23.45 13.75
C CYS A 12 26.14 -22.53 14.49
N VAL A 13 26.52 -22.03 15.66
CA VAL A 13 25.67 -21.15 16.50
C VAL A 13 25.64 -19.70 15.98
N LEU A 14 26.70 -19.24 15.29
CA LEU A 14 26.72 -17.89 14.72
C LEU A 14 25.94 -17.78 13.38
N GLY A 15 25.69 -18.90 12.70
CA GLY A 15 25.01 -18.92 11.40
C GLY A 15 23.49 -18.72 11.43
N SER A 16 22.87 -18.75 12.62
CA SER A 16 21.40 -18.74 12.76
C SER A 16 20.79 -17.35 13.00
N LEU A 17 21.58 -16.27 12.99
CA LEU A 17 21.10 -14.97 13.48
C LEU A 17 20.36 -14.07 12.47
N SER A 18 20.12 -14.49 11.21
CA SER A 18 19.48 -13.59 10.24
C SER A 18 18.33 -14.20 9.46
N ALA A 19 17.33 -14.73 10.16
CA ALA A 19 15.97 -14.76 9.65
C ALA A 19 15.14 -13.75 10.44
N ALA A 20 15.14 -12.49 10.02
CA ALA A 20 14.18 -11.52 10.53
C ALA A 20 12.78 -12.05 10.20
N PRO A 21 11.89 -12.27 11.18
CA PRO A 21 10.55 -12.75 10.90
C PRO A 21 9.89 -11.81 9.89
N VAL A 22 9.51 -12.36 8.74
CA VAL A 22 8.53 -11.71 7.87
C VAL A 22 7.22 -11.76 8.64
N GLY A 23 6.95 -10.68 9.39
CA GLY A 23 5.71 -10.55 10.14
C GLY A 23 4.51 -10.79 9.21
N PRO A 24 3.38 -11.31 9.75
CA PRO A 24 2.21 -11.64 8.94
C PRO A 24 1.83 -10.48 8.03
N SER A 25 1.51 -10.78 6.76
CA SER A 25 1.01 -9.77 5.83
C SER A 25 -0.26 -9.16 6.42
N MET A 26 -0.23 -7.85 6.66
CA MET A 26 -1.38 -7.11 7.18
C MET A 26 -2.45 -6.90 6.11
N LEU A 27 -2.17 -7.25 4.85
CA LEU A 27 -3.10 -7.15 3.73
C LEU A 27 -3.68 -8.53 3.35
N ASN A 28 -5.00 -8.56 3.17
CA ASN A 28 -5.73 -9.64 2.54
C ASN A 28 -6.59 -9.05 1.39
N ASN A 29 -6.40 -9.53 0.17
CA ASN A 29 -7.09 -9.05 -1.04
C ASN A 29 -7.06 -7.51 -1.22
N GLY A 30 -5.94 -6.88 -0.87
CA GLY A 30 -5.77 -5.42 -0.96
C GLY A 30 -6.31 -4.62 0.24
N CYS A 31 -7.02 -5.26 1.18
CA CYS A 31 -7.55 -4.63 2.37
C CYS A 31 -6.72 -4.98 3.62
N CYS A 32 -6.67 -4.06 4.57
CA CYS A 32 -6.06 -4.31 5.87
C CYS A 32 -6.90 -5.28 6.69
N VAL A 33 -6.26 -6.28 7.29
CA VAL A 33 -6.90 -7.19 8.25
C VAL A 33 -6.96 -6.55 9.65
N SER A 34 -5.95 -5.75 9.99
CA SER A 34 -5.85 -5.00 11.24
C SER A 34 -4.97 -3.76 11.07
N THR A 35 -5.00 -2.86 12.06
CA THR A 35 -4.12 -1.69 12.13
C THR A 35 -2.96 -1.95 13.08
N SER A 36 -1.85 -1.23 12.88
CA SER A 36 -0.66 -1.30 13.71
C SER A 36 -0.18 0.08 14.09
N HIS A 37 0.50 0.19 15.24
CA HIS A 37 1.07 1.44 15.73
C HIS A 37 2.58 1.56 15.45
N VAL A 38 3.09 0.75 14.53
CA VAL A 38 4.51 0.75 14.16
C VAL A 38 4.84 2.08 13.46
N HIS A 39 5.83 2.80 13.99
CA HIS A 39 6.32 4.02 13.38
C HIS A 39 7.14 3.70 12.12
N VAL A 40 6.69 4.16 10.96
CA VAL A 40 7.43 4.03 9.70
C VAL A 40 8.19 5.33 9.43
N PRO A 41 9.53 5.30 9.36
CA PRO A 41 10.30 6.50 9.05
C PRO A 41 9.98 7.03 7.66
N ARG A 42 9.78 8.35 7.55
CA ARG A 42 9.45 9.05 6.31
C ARG A 42 10.37 8.71 5.13
N GLY A 43 11.67 8.60 5.37
CA GLY A 43 12.66 8.29 4.32
C GLY A 43 12.57 6.88 3.75
N LYS A 44 11.69 6.02 4.29
CA LYS A 44 11.43 4.67 3.78
C LYS A 44 10.08 4.53 3.09
N VAL A 45 9.28 5.59 3.08
CA VAL A 45 7.94 5.60 2.48
C VAL A 45 8.06 5.88 0.98
N ILE A 46 7.59 4.93 0.17
CA ILE A 46 7.46 5.08 -1.29
C ILE A 46 6.08 5.63 -1.64
N HIS A 47 5.05 5.07 -1.02
CA HIS A 47 3.67 5.45 -1.26
C HIS A 47 2.89 5.41 0.05
N ILE A 48 1.90 6.29 0.17
CA ILE A 48 1.03 6.38 1.34
C ILE A 48 -0.38 6.76 0.89
N GLY A 49 -1.38 6.06 1.42
CA GLY A 49 -2.77 6.28 1.06
C GLY A 49 -3.73 5.80 2.14
N MET A 50 -5.00 6.20 2.01
CA MET A 50 -6.08 5.59 2.79
C MET A 50 -6.48 4.27 2.12
N SER A 51 -6.92 3.31 2.93
CA SER A 51 -7.61 2.12 2.44
C SER A 51 -8.87 2.51 1.65
N SER A 52 -9.30 1.63 0.73
CA SER A 52 -10.57 1.82 0.03
C SER A 52 -11.73 1.86 1.02
N ARG A 53 -12.81 2.57 0.69
CA ARG A 53 -14.04 2.63 1.50
C ARG A 53 -14.76 1.28 1.56
N GLU A 54 -14.44 0.39 0.62
CA GLU A 54 -14.94 -0.98 0.50
C GLU A 54 -14.32 -1.91 1.56
N CYS A 55 -13.17 -1.53 2.11
CA CYS A 55 -12.46 -2.34 3.09
C CYS A 55 -13.13 -2.25 4.46
N PRO A 56 -13.24 -3.38 5.20
CA PRO A 56 -13.85 -3.40 6.52
C PRO A 56 -13.03 -2.63 7.58
N VAL A 57 -11.71 -2.57 7.39
CA VAL A 57 -10.80 -1.84 8.28
C VAL A 57 -10.35 -0.56 7.60
N THR A 58 -10.63 0.58 8.24
CA THR A 58 -10.11 1.88 7.83
C THR A 58 -8.68 2.01 8.31
N ALA A 59 -7.73 2.16 7.38
CA ALA A 59 -6.31 2.24 7.70
C ALA A 59 -5.56 3.17 6.75
N ILE A 60 -4.44 3.73 7.22
CA ILE A 60 -3.45 4.36 6.36
C ILE A 60 -2.48 3.26 5.91
N ILE A 61 -2.44 3.00 4.61
CA ILE A 61 -1.54 2.03 3.99
C ILE A 61 -0.25 2.76 3.63
N ILE A 62 0.86 2.36 4.26
CA ILE A 62 2.20 2.86 3.95
C ILE A 62 2.97 1.76 3.22
N THR A 63 3.38 2.03 1.99
CA THR A 63 4.22 1.14 1.18
C THR A 63 5.68 1.57 1.30
N THR A 64 6.53 0.62 1.67
CA THR A 64 7.99 0.75 1.67
C THR A 64 8.58 -0.20 0.64
N GLU A 65 9.90 -0.13 0.39
CA GLU A 65 10.60 -1.05 -0.53
C GLU A 65 10.41 -2.53 -0.15
N LYS A 66 10.27 -2.82 1.14
CA LYS A 66 10.26 -4.20 1.65
C LYS A 66 8.85 -4.75 1.82
N ARG A 67 7.92 -3.91 2.28
CA ARG A 67 6.54 -4.33 2.61
C ARG A 67 5.58 -3.16 2.77
N GLN A 68 4.30 -3.50 2.89
CA GLN A 68 3.23 -2.59 3.23
C GLN A 68 2.88 -2.68 4.72
N PHE A 69 2.45 -1.55 5.28
CA PHE A 69 2.01 -1.41 6.65
C PHE A 69 0.60 -0.84 6.69
N CYS A 70 -0.26 -1.46 7.50
CA CYS A 70 -1.56 -0.90 7.86
C CYS A 70 -1.41 -0.14 9.17
N ILE A 71 -1.53 1.18 9.10
CA ILE A 71 -1.34 2.07 10.24
C ILE A 71 -2.69 2.61 10.69
N ASP A 72 -2.86 2.67 12.01
CA ASP A 72 -4.04 3.26 12.60
C ASP A 72 -4.21 4.73 12.16
N PRO A 73 -5.36 5.11 11.61
CA PRO A 73 -5.57 6.43 11.05
C PRO A 73 -5.56 7.54 12.12
N ASP A 74 -5.75 7.23 13.40
CA ASP A 74 -5.82 8.21 14.49
C ASP A 74 -4.47 8.67 15.02
N LEU A 75 -3.39 8.00 14.63
CA LEU A 75 -2.05 8.40 15.01
C LEU A 75 -1.66 9.72 14.37
N LYS A 76 -1.32 10.72 15.21
CA LYS A 76 -0.94 12.07 14.77
C LYS A 76 0.19 12.04 13.73
N TRP A 77 1.23 11.24 13.95
CA TRP A 77 2.37 11.12 13.04
C TRP A 77 1.95 10.55 11.66
N ALA A 78 1.01 9.60 11.64
CA ALA A 78 0.53 8.98 10.41
C ALA A 78 -0.32 9.98 9.59
N LYS A 79 -1.17 10.77 10.26
CA LYS A 79 -1.91 11.89 9.63
C LYS A 79 -0.96 12.92 9.01
N THR A 80 0.08 13.32 9.75
CA THR A 80 1.11 14.26 9.25
C THR A 80 1.87 13.70 8.06
N GLN A 81 2.25 12.42 8.10
CA GLN A 81 2.90 11.74 6.97
C GLN A 81 2.01 11.73 5.73
N LEU A 82 0.74 11.33 5.87
CA LEU A 82 -0.22 11.30 4.76
C LEU A 82 -0.42 12.69 4.15
N ALA A 83 -0.56 13.73 4.98
CA ALA A 83 -0.73 15.10 4.51
C ALA A 83 0.50 15.59 3.72
N HIS A 84 1.70 15.31 4.22
CA HIS A 84 2.93 15.69 3.55
C HIS A 84 3.03 15.10 2.14
N PHE A 85 2.76 13.79 2.00
CA PHE A 85 2.84 13.12 0.70
C PHE A 85 1.73 13.57 -0.25
N LYS A 86 0.50 13.81 0.24
CA LYS A 86 -0.58 14.38 -0.58
C LYS A 86 -0.21 15.75 -1.15
N ALA A 87 0.39 16.62 -0.33
CA ALA A 87 0.85 17.93 -0.78
C ALA A 87 1.92 17.81 -1.89
N SER A 88 2.86 16.86 -1.75
CA SER A 88 3.85 16.57 -2.78
C SER A 88 3.22 16.08 -4.09
N THR A 89 2.19 15.23 -4.01
CA THR A 89 1.45 14.79 -5.21
C THR A 89 0.66 15.94 -5.84
N THR A 90 0.09 16.86 -5.06
CA THR A 90 -0.63 18.03 -5.59
C THR A 90 0.31 19.02 -6.29
N SER A 91 1.56 19.16 -5.83
CA SER A 91 2.57 19.94 -6.56
C SER A 91 3.02 19.31 -7.88
N ILE A 92 2.84 18.00 -8.05
CA ILE A 92 3.14 17.25 -9.30
C ILE A 92 1.87 17.14 -10.16
N SER A 93 0.68 17.32 -9.59
CA SER A 93 -0.61 17.30 -10.29
C SER A 93 -1.01 18.64 -10.92
N HIS A 94 -0.06 19.54 -11.21
CA HIS A 94 -0.16 20.41 -12.39
C HIS A 94 0.58 19.76 -13.56
N PRO A 95 0.03 18.71 -14.22
CA PRO A 95 0.54 18.29 -15.50
C PRO A 95 0.15 19.32 -16.55
N LYS A 96 1.15 20.04 -17.06
CA LYS A 96 1.15 20.75 -18.36
C LYS A 96 1.09 19.75 -19.53
N HIS A 97 0.24 18.73 -19.44
CA HIS A 97 -0.14 17.84 -20.51
C HIS A 97 -1.48 17.19 -20.14
N GLN A 98 -2.56 17.88 -20.50
CA GLN A 98 -3.87 17.28 -20.62
C GLN A 98 -3.90 16.56 -21.98
N PRO A 99 -3.95 15.23 -22.05
CA PRO A 99 -4.50 14.60 -23.23
C PRO A 99 -5.99 14.89 -23.19
N THR A 100 -6.47 15.62 -24.20
CA THR A 100 -7.90 15.81 -24.48
C THR A 100 -8.54 14.44 -24.63
N ILE A 101 -9.11 13.89 -23.56
CA ILE A 101 -10.00 12.74 -23.65
C ILE A 101 -11.27 13.26 -24.28
N ARG A 102 -11.42 12.98 -25.58
CA ARG A 102 -12.69 13.03 -26.31
C ARG A 102 -13.74 12.37 -25.42
N SER A 103 -14.79 13.13 -25.13
CA SER A 103 -16.01 12.70 -24.48
C SER A 103 -16.46 11.37 -25.09
N PHE A 104 -16.32 10.28 -24.33
CA PHE A 104 -17.02 9.04 -24.61
C PHE A 104 -18.48 9.33 -24.27
N VAL A 105 -19.27 9.65 -25.29
CA VAL A 105 -20.72 9.79 -25.18
C VAL A 105 -21.25 8.44 -24.71
N HIS A 106 -21.68 8.37 -23.45
CA HIS A 106 -22.54 7.31 -22.99
C HIS A 106 -23.85 7.49 -23.75
N ARG A 107 -24.11 6.56 -24.66
CA ARG A 107 -25.29 6.47 -25.49
C ARG A 107 -26.42 5.96 -24.60
N ASP A 108 -27.21 6.87 -24.02
CA ASP A 108 -28.54 6.55 -23.51
C ASP A 108 -29.44 6.25 -24.71
N ASP A 109 -29.74 4.97 -24.89
CA ASP A 109 -30.69 4.46 -25.86
C ASP A 109 -32.11 4.86 -25.43
N LYS A 110 -32.66 5.90 -26.07
CA LYS A 110 -34.09 6.20 -26.06
C LYS A 110 -34.70 5.56 -27.30
N GLN A 111 -35.03 4.27 -27.22
CA GLN A 111 -35.78 3.57 -28.26
C GLN A 111 -37.22 4.12 -28.33
N ASN A 112 -37.45 5.04 -29.24
CA ASN A 112 -38.74 5.27 -29.87
C ASN A 112 -38.60 4.87 -31.34
N THR A 113 -39.30 3.82 -31.77
CA THR A 113 -40.14 3.76 -32.99
C THR A 113 -40.32 2.31 -33.39
N THR A 114 -41.55 1.81 -33.39
CA THR A 114 -41.99 0.84 -34.40
C THR A 114 -43.46 1.14 -34.70
N GLU A 115 -43.70 1.57 -35.93
CA GLU A 115 -45.02 1.82 -36.51
C GLU A 115 -45.68 0.53 -37.01
N SER A 116 -47.04 0.52 -36.96
CA SER A 116 -47.99 -0.15 -37.88
C SER A 116 -48.33 -1.64 -37.66
N PRO A 117 -49.46 -2.20 -38.18
CA PRO A 117 -50.78 -1.66 -38.58
C PRO A 117 -51.99 -2.38 -37.92
N LYS A 118 -53.17 -1.75 -37.85
CA LYS A 118 -54.49 -2.30 -38.23
C LYS A 118 -55.60 -1.26 -38.10
#